data_AF-A0A967LWS5-F1
#
_entry.id   AF-A0A967LWS5-F1
#
_cell.length_a   1.000
_cell.length_b   1.000
_cell.length_c   1.000
_cell.angle_alpha   90.00
_cell.angle_beta   90.00
_cell.angle_gamma   90.00
#
_symmetry.space_group_name_H-M   'P 1'
#
loop_
_entity.id
_entity.type
_entity.pdbx_description
1 polymer ?
#
loop_
_entity_poly.entity_id
_entity_poly.type
_entity_poly.pdbx_seq_one_letter_code
_entity_poly.pdbx_strand_id
1 'polypeptide(L)'
;MQRRFFAAGGSEECRRCHGQCCDCGRNHFTLVNLLGFLLQGQRPPEPDFEQPCPFLGESGCRLEVARRPYNCVTFICEQIEGRMSRSDRQAFYVDEAQLRLLHEQFDRRYALSSPRGLLIRAARLGDEPLLAPLRQSDFEAPGSADRRSSGVHL
;
A
#
# COMPACT_ATOMS: atom_id res chain seq x y z
N MET A 1 -14.40 4.48 -4.64
CA MET A 1 -13.50 3.75 -5.57
C MET A 1 -14.04 2.38 -6.01
N GLN A 2 -14.37 1.45 -5.10
CA GLN A 2 -14.84 0.08 -5.44
C GLN A 2 -15.97 0.02 -6.48
N ARG A 3 -17.03 0.82 -6.31
CA ARG A 3 -18.17 0.83 -7.25
C ARG A 3 -17.73 1.10 -8.69
N ARG A 4 -16.80 2.04 -8.88
CA ARG A 4 -16.29 2.45 -10.20
C ARG A 4 -15.39 1.39 -10.80
N PHE A 5 -14.56 0.74 -9.98
CA PHE A 5 -13.77 -0.41 -10.38
C PHE A 5 -14.65 -1.54 -10.94
N PHE A 6 -15.76 -1.87 -10.26
CA PHE A 6 -16.69 -2.89 -10.74
C PHE A 6 -17.44 -2.45 -12.00
N ALA A 7 -17.92 -1.21 -12.07
CA ALA A 7 -18.61 -0.69 -13.24
C ALA A 7 -17.72 -0.72 -14.51
N ALA A 8 -16.42 -0.55 -14.37
CA ALA A 8 -15.44 -0.66 -15.45
C ALA A 8 -15.00 -2.11 -15.77
N GLY A 9 -15.61 -3.12 -15.15
CA GLY A 9 -15.25 -4.52 -15.38
C GLY A 9 -13.94 -4.96 -14.74
N GLY A 10 -13.44 -4.23 -13.74
CA GLY A 10 -12.10 -4.43 -13.18
C GLY A 10 -11.84 -5.82 -12.60
N SER A 11 -12.87 -6.53 -12.10
CA SER A 11 -12.68 -7.89 -11.57
C SER A 11 -12.29 -8.89 -12.64
N GLU A 12 -12.95 -8.81 -13.80
CA GLU A 12 -12.65 -9.68 -14.94
C GLU A 12 -11.31 -9.31 -15.56
N GLU A 13 -11.04 -8.01 -15.71
CA GLU A 13 -9.77 -7.52 -16.23
C GLU A 13 -8.58 -7.97 -15.37
N CYS A 14 -8.67 -7.80 -14.04
CA CYS A 14 -7.63 -8.26 -13.11
C CYS A 14 -7.42 -9.77 -13.15
N ARG A 15 -8.49 -10.56 -13.31
CA ARG A 15 -8.39 -12.01 -13.43
C ARG A 15 -7.70 -12.40 -14.74
N ARG A 16 -8.04 -11.75 -15.84
CA ARG A 16 -7.48 -12.00 -17.17
C ARG A 16 -6.01 -11.63 -17.27
N CYS A 17 -5.60 -10.50 -16.68
CA CYS A 17 -4.19 -10.10 -16.66
C CYS A 17 -3.38 -10.80 -15.57
N HIS A 18 -4.01 -11.70 -14.78
CA HIS A 18 -3.41 -12.39 -13.64
C HIS A 18 -2.72 -11.47 -12.63
N GLY A 19 -3.15 -10.20 -12.57
CA GLY A 19 -2.53 -9.20 -11.72
C GLY A 19 -1.08 -8.91 -12.11
N GLN A 20 -0.77 -8.64 -13.37
CA GLN A 20 0.56 -8.11 -13.76
C GLN A 20 1.02 -6.92 -12.88
N CYS A 21 0.10 -6.09 -12.39
CA CYS A 21 0.44 -5.03 -11.43
C CYS A 21 0.85 -5.55 -10.04
N CYS A 22 0.43 -6.76 -9.67
CA CYS A 22 0.84 -7.46 -8.45
C CYS A 22 2.30 -7.91 -8.51
N ASP A 23 2.85 -8.20 -9.69
CA ASP A 23 4.28 -8.53 -9.86
C ASP A 23 5.18 -7.33 -9.56
N CYS A 24 4.72 -6.13 -9.87
CA CYS A 24 5.44 -4.88 -9.65
C CYS A 24 5.29 -4.33 -8.22
N GLY A 25 4.42 -4.91 -7.39
CA GLY A 25 3.92 -4.31 -6.16
C GLY A 25 3.88 -5.26 -4.96
N ARG A 26 4.98 -5.99 -4.73
CA ARG A 26 5.07 -6.97 -3.63
C ARG A 26 4.93 -6.29 -2.26
N ASN A 27 4.21 -6.95 -1.35
CA ASN A 27 4.09 -6.59 0.07
C ASN A 27 3.45 -5.22 0.40
N HIS A 28 2.52 -4.73 -0.42
CA HIS A 28 1.84 -3.46 -0.15
C HIS A 28 0.79 -3.47 0.96
N PHE A 29 0.46 -4.63 1.55
CA PHE A 29 -0.50 -4.71 2.65
C PHE A 29 -0.06 -3.84 3.83
N THR A 30 -0.87 -2.87 4.20
CA THR A 30 -0.50 -1.82 5.17
C THR A 30 -1.06 -2.10 6.56
N LEU A 31 -0.60 -1.33 7.55
CA LEU A 31 -1.19 -1.32 8.89
C LEU A 31 -2.68 -0.96 8.86
N VAL A 32 -3.11 -0.05 7.98
CA VAL A 32 -4.53 0.31 7.80
C VAL A 32 -5.36 -0.91 7.40
N ASN A 33 -4.83 -1.74 6.50
CA ASN A 33 -5.51 -2.98 6.08
C ASN A 33 -5.66 -3.94 7.27
N LEU A 34 -4.58 -4.18 8.04
CA LEU A 34 -4.60 -5.07 9.20
C LEU A 34 -5.61 -4.58 10.25
N LEU A 35 -5.57 -3.30 10.62
CA LEU A 35 -6.49 -2.72 11.59
C LEU A 35 -7.95 -2.84 11.13
N GLY A 36 -8.23 -2.67 9.84
CA GLY A 36 -9.57 -2.84 9.29
C GLY A 36 -10.14 -4.25 9.51
N PHE A 37 -9.32 -5.30 9.41
CA PHE A 37 -9.75 -6.66 9.76
C PHE A 37 -9.93 -6.82 11.27
N LEU A 38 -8.95 -6.39 12.07
CA LEU A 38 -8.96 -6.59 13.52
C LEU A 38 -10.12 -5.85 14.20
N LEU A 39 -10.43 -4.63 13.79
CA LEU A 39 -11.55 -3.84 14.31
C LEU A 39 -12.92 -4.48 14.05
N GLN A 40 -13.00 -5.42 13.10
CA GLN A 40 -14.20 -6.18 12.78
C GLN A 40 -14.19 -7.59 13.37
N GLY A 41 -13.18 -7.92 14.20
CA GLY A 41 -12.99 -9.28 14.72
C GLY A 41 -12.63 -10.30 13.65
N GLN A 42 -12.08 -9.85 12.52
CA GLN A 42 -11.71 -10.70 11.39
C GLN A 42 -10.19 -10.83 11.27
N ARG A 43 -9.74 -11.80 10.48
CA ARG A 43 -8.33 -11.95 10.06
C ARG A 43 -8.23 -11.77 8.54
N PRO A 44 -7.13 -11.18 8.04
CA PRO A 44 -6.87 -11.22 6.60
C PRO A 44 -6.67 -12.68 6.14
N PRO A 45 -6.80 -12.96 4.83
CA PRO A 45 -6.38 -14.23 4.26
C PRO A 45 -4.92 -14.53 4.59
N GLU A 46 -4.57 -15.80 4.80
CA GLU A 46 -3.18 -16.19 5.09
C GLU A 46 -2.27 -15.82 3.89
N PRO A 47 -1.23 -15.00 4.08
CA PRO A 47 -0.35 -14.59 2.99
C PRO A 47 0.46 -15.77 2.45
N ASP A 48 0.55 -15.90 1.12
CA ASP A 48 1.43 -16.85 0.46
C ASP A 48 2.64 -16.10 -0.10
N PHE A 49 3.77 -16.16 0.62
CA PHE A 49 4.97 -15.43 0.24
C PHE A 49 5.74 -16.04 -0.94
N GLU A 50 5.34 -17.21 -1.45
CA GLU A 50 5.90 -17.78 -2.67
C GLU A 50 5.34 -17.07 -3.93
N GLN A 51 4.19 -16.40 -3.79
CA GLN A 51 3.61 -15.59 -4.87
C GLN A 51 4.29 -14.21 -5.01
N PRO A 52 4.25 -13.60 -6.21
CA PRO A 52 4.71 -12.23 -6.42
C PRO A 52 3.98 -11.20 -5.53
N CYS A 53 2.69 -11.43 -5.27
CA CYS A 53 1.91 -10.72 -4.24
C CYS A 53 1.32 -11.73 -3.26
N PRO A 54 1.50 -11.54 -1.93
CA PRO A 54 1.04 -12.53 -0.95
C PRO A 54 -0.47 -12.78 -0.92
N PHE A 55 -1.27 -11.88 -1.48
CA PHE A 55 -2.72 -12.00 -1.54
C PHE A 55 -3.23 -12.33 -2.94
N LEU A 56 -2.35 -12.64 -3.89
CA LEU A 56 -2.77 -13.20 -5.18
C LEU A 56 -3.23 -14.66 -4.97
N GLY A 57 -4.16 -15.11 -5.78
CA GLY A 57 -4.64 -16.49 -5.84
C GLY A 57 -5.10 -16.82 -7.25
N GLU A 58 -5.48 -18.07 -7.49
CA GLU A 58 -5.79 -18.59 -8.84
C GLU A 58 -6.90 -17.81 -9.56
N SER A 59 -7.88 -17.29 -8.82
CA SER A 59 -9.01 -16.53 -9.36
C SER A 59 -8.82 -15.00 -9.30
N GLY A 60 -7.62 -14.54 -8.97
CA GLY A 60 -7.28 -13.14 -8.73
C GLY A 60 -7.00 -12.85 -7.24
N CYS A 61 -7.02 -11.56 -6.88
CA CYS A 61 -6.70 -11.14 -5.51
C CYS A 61 -7.71 -11.69 -4.49
N ARG A 62 -7.19 -12.32 -3.43
CA ARG A 62 -7.93 -12.87 -2.28
C ARG A 62 -8.49 -11.81 -1.34
N LEU A 63 -8.06 -10.55 -1.49
CA LEU A 63 -8.65 -9.40 -0.80
C LEU A 63 -9.84 -8.85 -1.60
N GLU A 64 -10.95 -8.67 -0.91
CA GLU A 64 -12.08 -7.87 -1.40
C GLU A 64 -11.59 -6.50 -1.86
N VAL A 65 -12.17 -5.96 -2.93
CA VAL A 65 -11.74 -4.67 -3.51
C VAL A 65 -11.69 -3.55 -2.47
N ALA A 66 -12.66 -3.49 -1.56
CA ALA A 66 -12.72 -2.50 -0.48
C ALA A 66 -11.58 -2.64 0.56
N ARG A 67 -10.96 -3.82 0.65
CA ARG A 67 -9.89 -4.15 1.60
C ARG A 67 -8.51 -4.23 0.96
N ARG A 68 -8.42 -4.01 -0.35
CA ARG A 68 -7.13 -4.02 -1.05
C ARG A 68 -6.25 -2.87 -0.54
N PRO A 69 -4.91 -3.03 -0.58
CA PRO A 69 -3.99 -1.99 -0.11
C PRO A 69 -4.13 -0.67 -0.86
N TYR A 70 -3.70 0.42 -0.22
CA TYR A 70 -3.72 1.78 -0.78
C TYR A 70 -3.25 1.80 -2.24
N ASN A 71 -2.03 1.31 -2.52
CA ASN A 71 -1.46 1.29 -3.87
C ASN A 71 -2.31 0.50 -4.88
N CYS A 72 -3.03 -0.53 -4.43
CA CYS A 72 -3.87 -1.35 -5.29
C CYS A 72 -5.23 -0.69 -5.60
N VAL A 73 -5.70 0.23 -4.76
CA VAL A 73 -6.99 0.92 -4.96
C VAL A 73 -6.83 2.31 -5.57
N THR A 74 -5.64 2.93 -5.43
CA THR A 74 -5.30 4.20 -6.07
C THR A 74 -4.66 4.04 -7.45
N PHE A 75 -4.15 2.85 -7.77
CA PHE A 75 -3.78 2.48 -9.13
C PHE A 75 -4.99 1.96 -9.90
N ILE A 76 -5.23 2.53 -11.08
CA ILE A 76 -6.18 2.02 -12.08
C ILE A 76 -5.38 1.87 -13.38
N CYS A 77 -5.37 0.68 -13.98
CA CYS A 77 -4.63 0.46 -15.22
C CYS A 77 -5.38 1.08 -16.41
N GLU A 78 -4.65 1.36 -17.50
CA GLU A 78 -5.18 1.98 -18.71
C GLU A 78 -6.39 1.23 -19.28
N GLN A 79 -6.39 -0.11 -19.18
CA GLN A 79 -7.50 -0.96 -19.65
C GLN A 79 -8.79 -0.72 -18.87
N ILE A 80 -8.70 -0.59 -17.54
CA ILE A 80 -9.88 -0.34 -16.69
C ILE A 80 -10.28 1.13 -16.78
N GLU A 81 -9.32 2.05 -16.77
CA GLU A 81 -9.59 3.48 -16.90
C GLU A 81 -10.28 3.81 -18.23
N GLY A 82 -9.84 3.20 -19.34
CA GLY A 82 -10.44 3.38 -20.66
C GLY A 82 -11.89 2.91 -20.76
N ARG A 83 -12.37 2.09 -19.81
CA ARG A 83 -13.78 1.66 -19.70
C ARG A 83 -14.61 2.53 -18.77
N MET A 84 -14.00 3.48 -18.05
CA MET A 84 -14.72 4.39 -17.19
C MET A 84 -15.40 5.50 -17.99
N SER A 85 -16.58 5.89 -17.55
CA SER A 85 -17.18 7.16 -18.00
C SER A 85 -16.30 8.34 -17.55
N ARG A 86 -16.41 9.48 -18.23
CA ARG A 86 -15.68 10.70 -17.84
C ARG A 86 -15.99 11.11 -16.39
N SER A 87 -17.24 10.99 -15.98
CA SER A 87 -17.68 11.32 -14.62
C SER A 87 -17.14 10.32 -13.58
N ASP A 88 -17.11 9.03 -13.90
CA ASP A 88 -16.51 8.02 -13.01
C ASP A 88 -15.01 8.24 -12.84
N ARG A 89 -14.30 8.54 -13.93
CA ARG A 89 -12.87 8.84 -13.87
C ARG A 89 -12.60 10.08 -13.02
N GLN A 90 -13.35 11.17 -13.23
CA GLN A 90 -13.19 12.37 -12.41
C GLN A 90 -13.41 12.06 -10.93
N ALA A 91 -14.47 11.32 -10.62
CA ALA A 91 -14.80 10.98 -9.25
C ALA A 91 -13.84 9.93 -8.64
N PHE A 92 -13.19 9.09 -9.45
CA PHE A 92 -12.09 8.24 -9.01
C PHE A 92 -10.90 9.09 -8.51
N TYR A 93 -10.47 10.09 -9.27
CA TYR A 93 -9.35 10.96 -8.85
C TYR A 93 -9.68 11.84 -7.65
N VAL A 94 -10.94 12.26 -7.48
CA VAL A 94 -11.38 12.93 -6.25
C VAL A 94 -11.27 12.01 -5.03
N ASP A 95 -11.78 10.77 -5.14
CA ASP A 95 -11.66 9.79 -4.06
C ASP A 95 -10.19 9.46 -3.77
N GLU A 96 -9.35 9.35 -4.80
CA GLU A 96 -7.91 9.04 -4.68
C GLU A 96 -7.19 10.13 -3.88
N ALA A 97 -7.40 11.40 -4.23
CA ALA A 97 -6.81 12.52 -3.54
C ALA A 97 -7.23 12.56 -2.05
N GLN A 98 -8.50 12.29 -1.76
CA GLN A 98 -8.97 12.19 -0.38
C GLN A 98 -8.33 11.02 0.37
N LEU A 99 -8.24 9.85 -0.26
CA LEU A 99 -7.64 8.66 0.34
C LEU A 99 -6.15 8.88 0.66
N ARG A 100 -5.43 9.56 -0.22
CA ARG A 100 -4.03 9.97 -0.04
C ARG A 100 -3.86 10.83 1.20
N LEU A 101 -4.68 11.88 1.35
CA LEU A 101 -4.63 12.76 2.53
C LEU A 101 -4.87 11.99 3.84
N LEU A 102 -5.82 11.05 3.85
CA LEU A 102 -6.10 10.22 5.02
C LEU A 102 -4.93 9.29 5.36
N HIS A 103 -4.31 8.68 4.34
CA HIS A 103 -3.13 7.82 4.55
C HIS A 103 -1.93 8.62 5.02
N GLU A 104 -1.71 9.84 4.51
CA GLU A 104 -0.63 10.71 4.99
C GLU A 104 -0.83 11.15 6.45
N GLN A 105 -2.07 11.46 6.83
CA GLN A 105 -2.39 11.78 8.23
C GLN A 105 -2.15 10.59 9.15
N PHE A 106 -2.53 9.40 8.71
CA PHE A 106 -2.31 8.17 9.46
C PHE A 106 -0.81 7.85 9.55
N ASP A 107 -0.08 8.00 8.44
CA ASP A 107 1.38 7.77 8.36
C ASP A 107 2.15 8.69 9.29
N ARG A 108 1.76 9.96 9.38
CA ARG A 108 2.33 10.94 10.35
C ARG A 108 2.05 10.62 11.81
N ARG A 109 1.19 9.64 12.12
CA ARG A 109 0.81 9.34 13.49
C ARG A 109 1.50 8.08 14.04
N TYR A 110 1.74 7.07 13.22
CA TYR A 110 2.26 5.78 13.68
C TYR A 110 3.55 5.37 12.94
N ALA A 111 4.47 4.70 13.63
CA ALA A 111 5.78 4.37 13.04
C ALA A 111 5.67 3.41 11.84
N LEU A 112 4.70 2.48 11.88
CA LEU A 112 4.51 1.42 10.89
C LEU A 112 3.38 1.66 9.88
N SER A 113 2.83 2.87 9.80
CA SER A 113 1.67 3.22 8.96
C SER A 113 1.97 3.53 7.48
N SER A 114 3.18 3.23 7.01
CA SER A 114 3.60 3.60 5.66
C SER A 114 2.65 3.06 4.58
N PRO A 115 2.22 3.89 3.61
CA PRO A 115 1.41 3.44 2.48
C PRO A 115 2.15 2.45 1.56
N ARG A 116 3.46 2.28 1.76
CA ARG A 116 4.29 1.32 1.02
C ARG A 116 4.05 -0.13 1.45
N GLY A 117 3.55 -0.36 2.66
CA GLY A 117 3.30 -1.70 3.19
C GLY A 117 3.94 -1.94 4.55
N LEU A 118 3.27 -2.75 5.37
CA LEU A 118 3.63 -3.04 6.76
C LEU A 118 4.99 -3.74 6.85
N LEU A 119 5.18 -4.83 6.09
CA LEU A 119 6.43 -5.61 6.13
C LEU A 119 7.62 -4.83 5.58
N ILE A 120 7.41 -4.00 4.55
CA ILE A 120 8.45 -3.13 3.99
C ILE A 120 8.92 -2.11 5.04
N ARG A 121 7.99 -1.58 5.84
CA ARG A 121 8.29 -0.60 6.88
C ARG A 121 8.88 -1.26 8.12
N ALA A 122 8.38 -2.42 8.53
CA ALA A 122 8.89 -3.20 9.67
C ALA A 122 10.37 -3.58 9.50
N ALA A 123 10.77 -3.98 8.29
CA ALA A 123 12.18 -4.28 7.98
C ALA A 123 13.16 -3.11 8.23
N ARG A 124 12.66 -1.87 8.37
CA ARG A 124 13.48 -0.67 8.65
C ARG A 124 13.50 -0.25 10.11
N LEU A 125 12.51 -0.70 10.91
CA LEU A 125 12.28 -0.21 12.28
C LEU A 125 12.60 -1.25 13.36
N GLY A 126 12.92 -2.50 12.98
CA GLY A 126 13.27 -3.54 13.95
C GLY A 126 12.08 -3.92 14.84
N ASP A 127 12.31 -3.93 16.17
CA ASP A 127 11.35 -4.42 17.18
C ASP A 127 10.37 -3.35 17.70
N GLU A 128 10.25 -2.20 17.04
CA GLU A 128 9.32 -1.14 17.46
C GLU A 128 7.84 -1.61 17.38
N PRO A 129 7.00 -1.31 18.39
CA PRO A 129 5.59 -1.69 18.39
C PRO A 129 4.79 -1.13 17.20
N LEU A 130 3.82 -1.90 16.69
CA LEU A 130 3.00 -1.55 15.52
C LEU A 130 2.34 -0.16 15.59
N LEU A 131 1.88 0.22 16.79
CA LEU A 131 1.16 1.47 17.04
C LEU A 131 2.01 2.50 17.81
N ALA A 132 3.33 2.33 17.85
CA ALA A 132 4.21 3.32 18.45
C ALA A 132 4.01 4.69 17.76
N PRO A 133 3.89 5.79 18.52
CA PRO A 133 3.88 7.12 17.95
C PRO A 133 5.24 7.40 17.28
N LEU A 134 5.24 8.12 16.17
CA LEU A 134 6.49 8.54 15.52
C LEU A 134 7.36 9.34 16.50
N ARG A 135 8.64 8.98 16.57
CA ARG A 135 9.67 9.72 17.31
C ARG A 135 10.42 10.66 16.37
N GLN A 136 10.99 11.74 16.88
CA GLN A 136 11.79 12.69 16.08
C GLN A 136 12.96 12.00 15.35
N SER A 137 13.52 10.94 15.93
CA SER A 137 14.59 10.11 15.35
C SER A 137 14.19 9.33 14.09
N ASP A 138 12.88 9.14 13.84
CA ASP A 138 12.40 8.34 12.70
C ASP A 138 12.44 9.09 11.36
N PHE A 139 12.77 10.39 11.41
CA PHE A 139 12.92 11.27 10.26
C PHE A 139 14.34 11.31 9.68
N GLU A 140 15.34 10.81 10.39
CA GLU A 140 16.72 10.81 9.90
C GLU A 140 16.91 9.72 8.85
N ALA A 141 17.17 10.14 7.61
CA ALA A 141 17.58 9.23 6.55
C ALA A 141 18.90 8.54 6.94
N PRO A 142 19.09 7.24 6.58
CA PRO A 142 20.38 6.60 6.77
C PRO A 142 21.39 7.28 5.83
N GLY A 143 22.23 8.18 6.36
CA GLY A 143 23.23 8.86 5.52
C GLY A 143 23.91 10.13 6.01
N SER A 144 23.84 10.49 7.31
CA SER A 144 24.66 11.59 7.87
C SER A 144 25.81 11.07 8.75
N ALA A 145 26.45 9.97 8.34
CA ALA A 145 27.74 9.58 8.89
C ALA A 145 28.83 10.50 8.30
N ASP A 146 29.18 11.51 9.09
CA ASP A 146 30.53 12.00 9.36
C ASP A 146 31.48 12.26 8.17
N ARG A 147 31.56 13.52 7.73
CA ARG A 147 32.72 14.07 7.01
C ARG A 147 33.55 14.94 7.94
N ARG A 148 34.18 14.37 8.96
CA ARG A 148 35.30 15.02 9.65
C ARG A 148 36.37 14.00 10.03
N SER A 149 37.37 13.86 9.16
CA SER A 149 38.79 13.92 9.54
C SER A 149 39.65 13.23 8.48
N SER A 150 40.34 14.03 7.68
CA SER A 150 41.66 13.69 7.15
C SER A 150 42.39 15.00 6.95
N GLY A 151 43.01 15.47 8.03
CA GLY A 151 44.01 16.51 7.96
C GLY A 151 45.20 15.97 7.19
N VAL A 152 45.58 16.68 6.13
CA VAL A 152 46.85 16.51 5.44
C VAL A 152 47.92 17.11 6.36
N HIS A 153 48.76 16.26 6.94
CA HIS A 153 50.04 16.71 7.49
C HIS A 153 51.00 16.95 6.32
N LEU A 154 51.54 18.17 6.29
CA LEU A 154 52.75 18.56 5.56
C LEU A 154 53.96 17.76 6.05
#